data_AF-A0A8H7Y392-F1
#
_entry.id   AF-A0A8H7Y392-F1
#
_cell.length_a   1.000
_cell.length_b   1.000
_cell.length_c   1.000
_cell.angle_alpha   90.00
_cell.angle_beta   90.00
_cell.angle_gamma   90.00
#
_symmetry.space_group_name_H-M   'P 1'
#
loop_
_entity.id
_entity.type
_entity.pdbx_description
1 polymer ?
#
loop_
_entity_poly.entity_id
_entity_poly.type
_entity_poly.pdbx_seq_one_letter_code
_entity_poly.pdbx_strand_id
1 'polypeptide(L)'
;MRQAEALADDFCRLNINFDAIYTSDLTRAKLTAKTVKDKQETTAGGATDVPFVELDLLREQSFGAGEGRPFGKKEKGLSLVAHYAKGKFPALHTRQQKFPGGESLDEMALRAEAVIDGVMRLELLKEGAEGKPRTVAVFSHGLFIGELVAAITRRDVEYQGNIDIRDLRGMRNTGWTRLEVSLKPESDHASQSSDIQTYFAVRLNGVNRHGHLSNLHRQKGGIGSSTHDPAQKDIRSFLGGKQKSAPAVSNVIPRPKPY
;
A
#
# COMPACT_ATOMS: atom_id res chain seq x y z
N MET A 1 -13.66 11.63 -1.01
CA MET A 1 -13.39 12.98 -1.55
C MET A 1 -12.57 13.82 -0.59
N ARG A 2 -13.10 14.30 0.54
CA ARG A 2 -12.35 15.19 1.47
C ARG A 2 -10.92 14.76 1.86
N GLN A 3 -10.68 13.45 2.07
CA GLN A 3 -9.33 12.96 2.39
C GLN A 3 -8.35 13.02 1.21
N ALA A 4 -8.86 12.88 -0.02
CA ALA A 4 -8.06 12.99 -1.25
C ALA A 4 -7.76 14.45 -1.58
N GLU A 5 -8.75 15.34 -1.39
CA GLU A 5 -8.57 16.79 -1.51
C GLU A 5 -7.53 17.30 -0.51
N ALA A 6 -7.63 16.89 0.76
CA ALA A 6 -6.63 17.26 1.78
C ALA A 6 -5.23 16.74 1.46
N LEU A 7 -5.12 15.53 0.88
CA LEU A 7 -3.83 15.01 0.41
C LEU A 7 -3.26 15.88 -0.73
N ALA A 8 -4.11 16.26 -1.69
CA ALA A 8 -3.72 17.10 -2.80
C ALA A 8 -3.25 18.48 -2.33
N ASP A 9 -3.99 19.12 -1.41
CA ASP A 9 -3.61 20.38 -0.80
C ASP A 9 -2.27 20.27 -0.06
N ASP A 10 -2.04 19.17 0.65
CA ASP A 10 -0.79 18.94 1.37
C ASP A 10 0.41 18.77 0.43
N PHE A 11 0.24 18.07 -0.69
CA PHE A 11 1.29 17.98 -1.72
C PHE A 11 1.61 19.34 -2.34
N CYS A 12 0.60 20.16 -2.67
CA CYS A 12 0.84 21.54 -3.13
C CYS A 12 1.58 22.37 -2.07
N ARG A 13 1.15 22.28 -0.80
CA ARG A 13 1.79 22.98 0.32
C ARG A 13 3.25 22.55 0.54
N LEU A 14 3.55 21.26 0.34
CA LEU A 14 4.89 20.69 0.44
C LEU A 14 5.73 20.91 -0.83
N ASN A 15 5.19 21.59 -1.85
CA ASN A 15 5.81 21.76 -3.16
C ASN A 15 6.26 20.43 -3.78
N ILE A 16 5.43 19.39 -3.64
CA ILE A 16 5.63 18.10 -4.30
C ILE A 16 4.91 18.18 -5.63
N ASN A 17 5.66 18.12 -6.73
CA ASN A 17 5.15 18.06 -8.10
C ASN A 17 5.55 16.71 -8.70
N PHE A 18 4.65 16.05 -9.42
CA PHE A 18 4.91 14.72 -9.97
C PHE A 18 5.27 14.79 -11.45
N ASP A 19 6.32 14.05 -11.83
CA ASP A 19 6.73 13.86 -13.22
C ASP A 19 5.97 12.70 -13.89
N ALA A 20 5.36 11.81 -13.09
CA ALA A 20 4.47 10.74 -13.54
C ALA A 20 3.59 10.24 -12.38
N ILE A 21 2.38 9.81 -12.71
CA ILE A 21 1.43 9.19 -11.79
C ILE A 21 1.05 7.80 -12.31
N TYR A 22 1.31 6.79 -11.49
CA TYR A 22 0.84 5.42 -11.69
C TYR A 22 -0.23 5.10 -10.65
N THR A 23 -1.34 4.51 -11.06
CA THR A 23 -2.44 4.18 -10.14
C THR A 23 -2.98 2.78 -10.39
N SER A 24 -3.44 2.13 -9.33
CA SER A 24 -4.39 1.03 -9.48
C SER A 24 -5.62 1.52 -10.21
N ASP A 25 -6.11 0.69 -11.13
CA ASP A 25 -7.34 0.87 -11.88
C ASP A 25 -8.62 0.75 -11.01
N LEU A 26 -8.51 0.25 -9.78
CA LEU A 26 -9.62 0.22 -8.83
C LEU A 26 -10.04 1.65 -8.45
N THR A 27 -11.35 1.91 -8.52
CA THR A 27 -11.97 3.25 -8.39
C THR A 27 -11.46 4.05 -7.20
N ARG A 28 -11.25 3.43 -6.04
CA ARG A 28 -10.78 4.11 -4.82
C ARG A 28 -9.38 4.73 -4.96
N ALA A 29 -8.46 4.02 -5.60
CA ALA A 29 -7.10 4.50 -5.84
C ALA A 29 -7.11 5.51 -6.99
N LYS A 30 -7.75 5.15 -8.12
CA LYS A 30 -7.88 6.02 -9.29
C LYS A 30 -8.48 7.39 -8.97
N LEU A 31 -9.59 7.43 -8.24
CA LEU A 31 -10.26 8.69 -7.92
C LEU A 31 -9.39 9.57 -7.02
N THR A 32 -8.63 8.96 -6.11
CA THR A 32 -7.65 9.68 -5.27
C THR A 32 -6.53 10.27 -6.13
N ALA A 33 -5.94 9.46 -7.02
CA ALA A 33 -4.89 9.89 -7.94
C ALA A 33 -5.36 11.04 -8.84
N LYS A 34 -6.57 10.92 -9.40
CA LYS A 34 -7.17 11.94 -10.25
C LYS A 34 -7.38 13.25 -9.48
N THR A 35 -7.89 13.17 -8.24
CA THR A 35 -8.10 14.37 -7.40
C THR A 35 -6.78 15.11 -7.15
N VAL A 36 -5.69 14.37 -6.93
CA VAL A 36 -4.35 14.95 -6.75
C VAL A 36 -3.85 15.59 -8.04
N LYS A 37 -3.95 14.90 -9.19
CA LYS A 37 -3.56 15.42 -10.50
C LYS A 37 -4.31 16.71 -10.84
N ASP A 38 -5.64 16.68 -10.78
CA ASP A 38 -6.51 17.82 -11.13
C ASP A 38 -6.15 19.07 -10.29
N LYS A 39 -5.82 18.88 -9.00
CA LYS A 39 -5.42 19.96 -8.11
C LYS A 39 -4.07 20.56 -8.51
N GLN A 40 -3.06 19.72 -8.75
CA GLN A 40 -1.73 20.18 -9.15
C GLN A 40 -1.78 20.93 -10.48
N GLU A 41 -2.54 20.42 -11.46
CA GLU A 41 -2.74 21.09 -12.75
C GLU A 41 -3.40 22.46 -12.57
N THR A 42 -4.45 22.53 -11.75
CA THR A 42 -5.13 23.81 -11.45
C THR A 42 -4.16 24.80 -10.80
N THR A 43 -3.36 24.38 -9.83
CA THR A 43 -2.38 25.23 -9.14
C THR A 43 -1.24 25.66 -10.07
N ALA A 44 -0.86 24.85 -11.04
CA ALA A 44 0.16 25.15 -12.04
C ALA A 44 -0.37 25.99 -13.24
N GLY A 45 -1.62 26.45 -13.21
CA GLY A 45 -2.22 27.23 -14.30
C GLY A 45 -2.56 26.40 -15.54
N GLY A 46 -2.76 25.08 -15.40
CA GLY A 46 -3.19 24.16 -16.47
C GLY A 46 -2.09 23.73 -17.43
N ALA A 47 -0.83 24.05 -17.16
CA ALA A 47 0.28 23.85 -18.10
C ALA A 47 1.00 22.49 -17.98
N THR A 48 0.56 21.58 -17.10
CA THR A 48 1.26 20.31 -16.84
C THR A 48 0.50 19.13 -17.45
N ASP A 49 1.10 18.45 -18.42
CA ASP A 49 0.64 17.15 -18.93
C ASP A 49 1.38 16.04 -18.18
N VAL A 50 0.94 15.77 -16.94
CA VAL A 50 1.56 14.71 -16.12
C VAL A 50 1.03 13.35 -16.61
N PRO A 51 1.92 12.43 -17.04
CA PRO A 51 1.52 11.08 -17.43
C PRO A 51 0.69 10.40 -16.34
N PHE A 52 -0.47 9.86 -16.70
CA PHE A 52 -1.39 9.18 -15.79
C PHE A 52 -1.67 7.77 -16.29
N VAL A 53 -1.08 6.77 -15.64
CA VAL A 53 -1.09 5.37 -16.10
C VAL A 53 -1.84 4.50 -15.11
N GLU A 54 -2.88 3.81 -15.58
CA GLU A 54 -3.63 2.81 -14.81
C GLU A 54 -2.98 1.43 -14.96
N LEU A 55 -2.72 0.73 -13.85
CA LEU A 55 -2.08 -0.59 -13.83
C LEU A 55 -2.83 -1.55 -12.89
N ASP A 56 -3.16 -2.74 -13.39
CA ASP A 56 -3.71 -3.83 -12.58
C ASP A 56 -2.67 -4.39 -11.58
N LEU A 57 -1.38 -4.30 -11.92
CA LEU A 57 -0.26 -4.64 -11.04
C LEU A 57 -0.28 -3.89 -9.72
N LEU A 58 -0.96 -2.74 -9.63
CA LEU A 58 -1.06 -1.92 -8.43
C LEU A 58 -2.29 -2.23 -7.57
N ARG A 59 -3.09 -3.26 -7.92
CA ARG A 59 -4.29 -3.64 -7.15
C ARG A 59 -3.95 -4.14 -5.75
N GLU A 60 -4.95 -4.10 -4.86
CA GLU A 60 -4.84 -4.74 -3.55
C GLU A 60 -4.74 -6.26 -3.71
N GLN A 61 -4.30 -6.96 -2.66
CA GLN A 61 -4.45 -8.41 -2.58
C GLN A 61 -5.86 -8.84 -3.01
N SER A 62 -5.95 -9.77 -3.96
CA SER A 62 -7.24 -10.41 -4.27
C SER A 62 -7.60 -11.40 -3.17
N PHE A 63 -8.74 -11.20 -2.50
CA PHE A 63 -9.24 -12.19 -1.53
C PHE A 63 -10.08 -13.30 -2.18
N GLY A 64 -10.27 -13.27 -3.51
CA GLY A 64 -11.05 -14.27 -4.24
C GLY A 64 -12.45 -14.48 -3.63
N ALA A 65 -12.78 -15.73 -3.28
CA ALA A 65 -14.05 -16.06 -2.63
C ALA A 65 -14.27 -15.36 -1.26
N GLY A 66 -13.19 -14.84 -0.64
CA GLY A 66 -13.26 -14.08 0.62
C GLY A 66 -13.62 -12.61 0.46
N GLU A 67 -13.72 -12.08 -0.77
CA GLU A 67 -14.12 -10.69 -1.00
C GLU A 67 -15.48 -10.37 -0.38
N GLY A 68 -15.56 -9.25 0.34
CA GLY A 68 -16.78 -8.82 1.05
C GLY A 68 -17.20 -9.72 2.23
N ARG A 69 -16.42 -10.74 2.58
CA ARG A 69 -16.72 -11.65 3.69
C ARG A 69 -16.03 -11.22 4.98
N PRO A 70 -16.66 -11.42 6.15
CA PRO A 70 -16.02 -11.10 7.41
C PRO A 70 -14.88 -12.08 7.72
N PHE A 71 -13.74 -11.55 8.16
CA PHE A 71 -12.64 -12.36 8.68
C PHE A 71 -13.03 -13.00 10.01
N GLY A 72 -12.93 -14.33 10.07
CA GLY A 72 -13.27 -15.13 11.24
C GLY A 72 -12.05 -15.67 11.99
N LYS A 73 -12.30 -16.27 13.15
CA LYS A 73 -11.31 -17.15 13.80
C LYS A 73 -11.39 -18.54 13.20
N LYS A 74 -10.25 -19.22 13.08
CA LYS A 74 -10.22 -20.65 12.74
C LYS A 74 -10.83 -21.46 13.88
N GLU A 75 -11.87 -22.23 13.56
CA GLU A 75 -12.51 -23.17 14.47
C GLU A 75 -11.57 -24.36 14.73
N LYS A 76 -11.47 -24.77 16.00
CA LYS A 76 -10.64 -25.91 16.40
C LYS A 76 -11.15 -27.17 15.69
N GLY A 77 -10.22 -27.95 15.12
CA GLY A 77 -10.53 -29.21 14.44
C GLY A 77 -11.04 -29.07 13.01
N LEU A 78 -11.25 -27.87 12.48
CA LEU A 78 -11.66 -27.67 11.08
C LEU A 78 -10.47 -27.24 10.20
N SER A 79 -10.35 -27.89 9.04
CA SER A 79 -9.43 -27.47 7.97
C SER A 79 -9.89 -26.15 7.35
N LEU A 80 -8.98 -25.43 6.67
CA LEU A 80 -9.35 -24.21 5.95
C LEU A 80 -10.39 -24.49 4.86
N VAL A 81 -10.23 -25.59 4.12
CA VAL A 81 -11.19 -26.03 3.09
C VAL A 81 -12.58 -26.24 3.68
N ALA A 82 -12.68 -26.87 4.86
CA ALA A 82 -13.96 -27.07 5.55
C ALA A 82 -14.61 -25.74 6.02
N HIS A 83 -13.81 -24.72 6.32
CA HIS A 83 -14.35 -23.38 6.60
C HIS A 83 -14.93 -22.74 5.33
N TYR A 84 -14.19 -22.80 4.22
CA TYR A 84 -14.61 -22.20 2.95
C TYR A 84 -15.92 -22.82 2.44
N ALA A 85 -16.07 -24.14 2.56
CA ALA A 85 -17.32 -24.85 2.24
C ALA A 85 -18.52 -24.36 3.07
N LYS A 86 -18.28 -23.81 4.25
CA LYS A 86 -19.29 -23.19 5.13
C LYS A 86 -19.41 -21.67 4.93
N GLY A 87 -18.75 -21.09 3.92
CA GLY A 87 -18.72 -19.65 3.68
C GLY A 87 -17.95 -18.85 4.76
N LYS A 88 -17.06 -19.50 5.51
CA LYS A 88 -16.25 -18.88 6.57
C LYS A 88 -14.82 -18.68 6.09
N PHE A 89 -14.28 -17.49 6.35
CA PHE A 89 -12.96 -17.07 5.87
C PHE A 89 -12.08 -16.70 7.07
N PRO A 90 -11.44 -17.68 7.73
CA PRO A 90 -10.58 -17.40 8.86
C PRO A 90 -9.31 -16.67 8.43
N ALA A 91 -8.69 -15.94 9.36
CA ALA A 91 -7.40 -15.30 9.13
C ALA A 91 -6.35 -16.32 8.66
N LEU A 92 -5.57 -15.93 7.66
CA LEU A 92 -4.44 -16.70 7.13
C LEU A 92 -3.16 -16.30 7.87
N HIS A 93 -2.31 -17.28 8.16
CA HIS A 93 -1.15 -17.08 9.04
C HIS A 93 0.19 -17.26 8.32
N THR A 94 0.21 -17.81 7.10
CA THR A 94 1.42 -17.95 6.30
C THR A 94 1.32 -17.12 5.01
N ARG A 95 2.47 -16.82 4.40
CA ARG A 95 2.53 -16.00 3.18
C ARG A 95 1.99 -16.73 1.95
N GLN A 96 2.09 -18.06 1.92
CA GLN A 96 1.65 -18.92 0.81
C GLN A 96 0.15 -19.20 0.85
N GLN A 97 -0.49 -19.00 2.01
CA GLN A 97 -1.92 -19.23 2.17
C GLN A 97 -2.71 -18.17 1.40
N LYS A 98 -3.77 -18.63 0.74
CA LYS A 98 -4.76 -17.79 0.07
C LYS A 98 -6.15 -18.40 0.15
N PHE A 99 -7.17 -17.57 -0.02
CA PHE A 99 -8.53 -18.03 -0.20
C PHE A 99 -8.74 -18.59 -1.62
N PRO A 100 -9.79 -19.40 -1.86
CA PRO A 100 -10.08 -19.92 -3.19
C PRO A 100 -10.20 -18.79 -4.22
N GLY A 101 -9.45 -18.88 -5.32
CA GLY A 101 -9.39 -17.84 -6.36
C GLY A 101 -8.74 -16.53 -5.93
N GLY A 102 -8.13 -16.47 -4.75
CA GLY A 102 -7.40 -15.31 -4.25
C GLY A 102 -5.92 -15.33 -4.59
N GLU A 103 -5.23 -14.33 -4.08
CA GLU A 103 -3.79 -14.11 -4.18
C GLU A 103 -3.15 -14.33 -2.80
N SER A 104 -2.00 -14.99 -2.76
CA SER A 104 -1.17 -15.12 -1.55
C SER A 104 -0.25 -13.90 -1.37
N LEU A 105 0.35 -13.74 -0.19
CA LEU A 105 1.32 -12.65 0.01
C LEU A 105 2.58 -12.84 -0.84
N ASP A 106 2.96 -14.08 -1.15
CA ASP A 106 4.10 -14.35 -2.02
C ASP A 106 3.80 -14.01 -3.49
N GLU A 107 2.59 -14.33 -3.97
CA GLU A 107 2.16 -13.89 -5.31
C GLU A 107 2.07 -12.36 -5.41
N MET A 108 1.56 -11.71 -4.35
CA MET A 108 1.55 -10.24 -4.27
C MET A 108 2.96 -9.65 -4.25
N ALA A 109 3.93 -10.31 -3.61
CA ALA A 109 5.32 -9.90 -3.61
C ALA A 109 5.94 -10.02 -5.01
N LEU A 110 5.67 -11.10 -5.76
CA LEU A 110 6.11 -11.22 -7.16
C LEU A 110 5.52 -10.11 -8.04
N ARG A 111 4.27 -9.74 -7.80
CA ARG A 111 3.63 -8.60 -8.48
C ARG A 111 4.29 -7.26 -8.13
N ALA A 112 4.73 -7.09 -6.88
CA ALA A 112 5.53 -5.94 -6.49
C ALA A 112 6.90 -5.90 -7.21
N GLU A 113 7.57 -7.05 -7.37
CA GLU A 113 8.81 -7.12 -8.16
C GLU A 113 8.59 -6.69 -9.62
N ALA A 114 7.49 -7.13 -10.25
CA ALA A 114 7.13 -6.71 -11.61
C ALA A 114 6.92 -5.18 -11.74
N VAL A 115 6.39 -4.53 -10.71
CA VAL A 115 6.29 -3.05 -10.66
C VAL A 115 7.67 -2.41 -10.62
N ILE A 116 8.63 -3.00 -9.90
CA ILE A 116 10.00 -2.48 -9.84
C ILE A 116 10.67 -2.61 -11.21
N ASP A 117 10.59 -3.80 -11.83
CA ASP A 117 11.25 -4.08 -13.11
C ASP A 117 10.63 -3.30 -14.29
N GLY A 118 9.32 -3.03 -14.24
CA GLY A 118 8.63 -2.26 -15.25
C GLY A 118 8.65 -0.75 -14.97
N VAL A 119 7.97 -0.33 -13.90
CA VAL A 119 7.68 1.09 -13.64
C VAL A 119 8.90 1.80 -13.07
N MET A 120 9.48 1.27 -11.99
CA MET A 120 10.57 1.96 -11.30
C MET A 120 11.82 2.04 -12.19
N ARG A 121 12.18 0.94 -12.85
CA ARG A 121 13.29 0.90 -13.81
C ARG A 121 13.11 1.88 -14.96
N LEU A 122 11.90 1.97 -15.53
CA LEU A 122 11.60 2.93 -16.58
C LEU A 122 11.83 4.38 -16.13
N GLU A 123 11.35 4.74 -14.94
CA GLU A 123 11.50 6.11 -14.43
C GLU A 123 12.95 6.45 -14.08
N LEU A 124 13.74 5.49 -13.59
CA LEU A 124 15.18 5.66 -13.36
C LEU A 124 15.96 5.84 -14.67
N LEU A 125 15.60 5.13 -15.73
CA LEU A 125 16.21 5.32 -17.06
C LEU A 125 15.89 6.71 -17.62
N LYS A 126 14.65 7.20 -17.44
CA LYS A 126 14.28 8.57 -17.82
C LYS A 126 15.05 9.60 -17.02
N GLU A 127 15.18 9.42 -15.71
CA GLU A 127 15.99 10.29 -14.84
C GLU A 127 17.45 10.37 -15.34
N GLY A 128 18.07 9.24 -15.65
CA GLY A 128 19.42 9.19 -16.21
C GLY A 128 19.56 9.91 -17.56
N ALA A 129 18.58 9.73 -18.46
CA ALA A 129 18.57 10.38 -19.77
C ALA A 129 18.33 11.90 -19.69
N GLU A 130 17.50 12.35 -18.76
CA GLU A 130 17.18 13.77 -18.56
C GLU A 130 18.22 14.49 -17.70
N GLY A 131 19.03 13.75 -16.93
CA GLY A 131 20.05 14.32 -16.04
C GLY A 131 19.46 15.09 -14.85
N LYS A 132 18.21 14.83 -14.47
CA LYS A 132 17.54 15.49 -13.34
C LYS A 132 16.71 14.48 -12.52
N PRO A 133 16.63 14.64 -11.19
CA PRO A 133 15.81 13.78 -10.35
C PRO A 133 14.33 13.81 -10.75
N ARG A 134 13.66 12.66 -10.68
CA ARG A 134 12.22 12.54 -10.95
C ARG A 134 11.43 12.23 -9.68
N THR A 135 10.25 12.84 -9.55
CA THR A 135 9.30 12.57 -8.46
C THR A 135 8.08 11.85 -9.03
N VAL A 136 7.94 10.57 -8.69
CA VAL A 136 6.88 9.69 -9.23
C VAL A 136 5.88 9.34 -8.13
N ALA A 137 4.58 9.42 -8.42
CA ALA A 137 3.54 8.97 -7.50
C ALA A 137 3.01 7.59 -7.88
N VAL A 138 2.82 6.73 -6.88
CA VAL A 138 2.16 5.43 -7.01
C VAL A 138 0.95 5.38 -6.08
N PHE A 139 -0.26 5.32 -6.64
CA PHE A 139 -1.51 5.22 -5.89
C PHE A 139 -2.01 3.77 -5.86
N SER A 140 -2.03 3.17 -4.67
CA SER A 140 -2.36 1.76 -4.49
C SER A 140 -3.10 1.54 -3.16
N HIS A 141 -2.88 0.41 -2.49
CA HIS A 141 -3.67 -0.10 -1.38
C HIS A 141 -2.77 -0.57 -0.24
N GLY A 142 -3.35 -0.77 0.94
CA GLY A 142 -2.58 -0.90 2.17
C GLY A 142 -1.63 -2.10 2.19
N LEU A 143 -2.10 -3.30 1.83
CA LEU A 143 -1.21 -4.48 1.84
C LEU A 143 -0.21 -4.42 0.70
N PHE A 144 -0.67 -4.06 -0.50
CA PHE A 144 0.22 -3.96 -1.65
C PHE A 144 1.33 -2.91 -1.48
N ILE A 145 1.03 -1.72 -0.94
CA ILE A 145 2.07 -0.70 -0.67
C ILE A 145 3.11 -1.26 0.31
N GLY A 146 2.68 -1.98 1.35
CA GLY A 146 3.60 -2.63 2.28
C GLY A 146 4.54 -3.63 1.59
N GLU A 147 4.01 -4.49 0.72
CA GLU A 147 4.84 -5.44 -0.06
C GLU A 147 5.76 -4.72 -1.05
N LEU A 148 5.28 -3.66 -1.72
CA LEU A 148 6.08 -2.89 -2.67
C LEU A 148 7.26 -2.18 -2.00
N VAL A 149 7.03 -1.51 -0.88
CA VAL A 149 8.11 -0.87 -0.12
C VAL A 149 9.13 -1.90 0.34
N ALA A 150 8.66 -3.04 0.88
CA ALA A 150 9.54 -4.12 1.30
C ALA A 150 10.34 -4.73 0.13
N ALA A 151 9.72 -4.85 -1.06
CA ALA A 151 10.40 -5.34 -2.26
C ALA A 151 11.49 -4.37 -2.72
N ILE A 152 11.19 -3.07 -2.80
CA ILE A 152 12.15 -2.04 -3.18
C ILE A 152 13.35 -2.06 -2.23
N THR A 153 13.11 -2.11 -0.92
CA THR A 153 14.18 -2.06 0.08
C THR A 153 15.04 -3.33 0.08
N ARG A 154 14.46 -4.50 -0.24
CA ARG A 154 15.23 -5.76 -0.39
C ARG A 154 16.22 -5.73 -1.56
N ARG A 155 15.99 -4.89 -2.58
CA ARG A 155 16.92 -4.74 -3.71
C ARG A 155 18.15 -3.90 -3.38
N ASP A 156 18.14 -3.17 -2.26
CA ASP A 156 19.34 -2.52 -1.75
C ASP A 156 20.09 -3.46 -0.81
N VAL A 157 21.13 -4.10 -1.34
CA VAL A 157 21.98 -5.04 -0.60
C VAL A 157 22.75 -4.43 0.57
N GLU A 158 22.88 -3.10 0.58
CA GLU A 158 23.55 -2.34 1.65
C GLU A 158 22.55 -1.59 2.54
N TYR A 159 21.26 -1.90 2.42
CA TYR A 159 20.22 -1.21 3.16
C TYR A 159 20.46 -1.33 4.68
N GLN A 160 20.83 -0.22 5.31
CA GLN A 160 21.14 -0.18 6.75
C GLN A 160 19.90 0.05 7.62
N GLY A 161 18.72 0.24 7.02
CA GLY A 161 17.49 0.40 7.77
C GLY A 161 16.92 -0.93 8.24
N ASN A 162 16.20 -0.91 9.36
CA ASN A 162 15.40 -2.05 9.80
C ASN A 162 13.95 -1.80 9.37
N ILE A 163 13.50 -2.46 8.29
CA ILE A 163 12.09 -2.47 7.90
C ILE A 163 11.54 -3.87 8.14
N ASP A 164 10.69 -4.00 9.15
CA ASP A 164 9.75 -5.12 9.20
C ASP A 164 8.51 -4.73 8.38
N ILE A 165 8.11 -5.57 7.42
CA ILE A 165 6.89 -5.35 6.65
C ILE A 165 5.65 -5.19 7.53
N ARG A 166 5.68 -5.72 8.75
CA ARG A 166 4.62 -5.55 9.77
C ARG A 166 4.47 -4.09 10.18
N ASP A 167 5.54 -3.30 10.16
CA ASP A 167 5.53 -1.87 10.48
C ASP A 167 4.95 -1.02 9.33
N LEU A 168 4.88 -1.59 8.12
CA LEU A 168 4.26 -0.97 6.96
C LEU A 168 2.75 -1.24 6.88
N ARG A 169 2.21 -2.12 7.73
CA ARG A 169 0.77 -2.43 7.78
C ARG A 169 -0.02 -1.32 8.47
N GLY A 170 -1.32 -1.28 8.21
CA GLY A 170 -2.23 -0.34 8.88
C GLY A 170 -2.12 1.10 8.37
N MET A 171 -1.72 1.27 7.11
CA MET A 171 -1.74 2.56 6.43
C MET A 171 -3.10 3.24 6.56
N ARG A 172 -3.09 4.53 6.86
CA ARG A 172 -4.30 5.35 6.90
C ARG A 172 -4.78 5.55 5.46
N ASN A 173 -6.11 5.65 5.26
CA ASN A 173 -6.64 6.08 3.97
C ASN A 173 -6.01 7.43 3.59
N THR A 174 -5.50 7.52 2.36
CA THR A 174 -4.70 8.64 1.82
C THR A 174 -3.42 8.96 2.58
N GLY A 175 -2.98 8.10 3.52
CA GLY A 175 -1.63 8.13 4.06
C GLY A 175 -0.61 7.69 3.01
N TRP A 176 0.58 8.28 3.03
CA TRP A 176 1.59 8.08 1.97
C TRP A 176 2.98 7.79 2.55
N THR A 177 3.79 7.07 1.80
CA THR A 177 5.18 6.71 2.16
C THR A 177 6.12 7.29 1.11
N ARG A 178 7.29 7.80 1.52
CA ARG A 178 8.28 8.38 0.59
C ARG A 178 9.53 7.53 0.58
N LEU A 179 10.00 7.17 -0.61
CA LEU A 179 11.32 6.59 -0.84
C LEU A 179 12.09 7.51 -1.77
N GLU A 180 13.41 7.51 -1.61
CA GLU A 180 14.34 7.96 -2.63
C GLU A 180 15.15 6.76 -3.09
N VAL A 181 15.30 6.63 -4.39
CA VAL A 181 15.95 5.47 -5.00
C VAL A 181 16.92 5.97 -6.05
N SER A 182 18.15 5.48 -6.05
CA SER A 182 19.17 5.81 -7.04
C SER A 182 19.80 4.54 -7.60
N LEU A 183 20.15 4.56 -8.89
CA LEU A 183 20.92 3.47 -9.49
C LEU A 183 22.30 3.39 -8.83
N LYS A 184 22.71 2.19 -8.44
CA LYS A 184 24.12 1.97 -8.12
C LYS A 184 24.89 1.85 -9.44
N PRO A 185 26.08 2.45 -9.57
CA PRO A 185 26.94 2.20 -10.73
C PRO A 185 27.16 0.70 -10.85
N GLU A 186 27.07 0.16 -12.07
CA GLU A 186 27.42 -1.24 -12.32
C GLU A 186 28.83 -1.46 -11.80
N SER A 187 29.00 -2.34 -10.81
CA SER A 187 30.34 -2.82 -10.46
C SER A 187 30.94 -3.50 -11.69
N ASP A 188 32.23 -3.31 -11.95
CA ASP A 188 33.02 -3.87 -13.08
C ASP A 188 32.91 -5.41 -13.25
N HIS A 189 32.18 -6.11 -12.38
CA HIS A 189 31.93 -7.55 -12.40
C HIS A 189 30.63 -7.97 -13.14
N ALA A 190 29.88 -7.06 -13.76
CA ALA A 190 28.64 -7.38 -14.50
C ALA A 190 28.87 -8.07 -15.88
N SER A 191 29.96 -8.81 -16.05
CA SER A 191 30.37 -9.36 -17.34
C SER A 191 29.92 -10.81 -17.63
N GLN A 192 29.03 -11.44 -16.83
CA GLN A 192 28.61 -12.84 -17.10
C GLN A 192 27.17 -13.26 -16.73
N SER A 193 26.18 -12.36 -16.60
CA SER A 193 24.77 -12.80 -16.51
C SER A 193 23.83 -11.95 -17.35
N SER A 194 23.02 -12.60 -18.19
CA SER A 194 21.95 -11.99 -18.98
C SER A 194 20.82 -11.38 -18.14
N ASP A 195 20.80 -11.66 -16.84
CA ASP A 195 19.91 -11.03 -15.87
C ASP A 195 20.61 -9.82 -15.25
N ILE A 196 20.45 -8.65 -15.86
CA ILE A 196 20.89 -7.37 -15.27
C ILE A 196 19.91 -7.05 -14.12
N GLN A 197 20.08 -7.72 -12.97
CA GLN A 197 19.43 -7.33 -11.73
C GLN A 197 19.86 -5.89 -11.44
N THR A 198 18.98 -4.92 -11.69
CA THR A 198 19.31 -3.52 -11.46
C THR A 198 19.37 -3.29 -9.96
N TYR A 199 20.56 -2.98 -9.45
CA TYR A 199 20.78 -2.66 -8.04
C TYR A 199 20.53 -1.17 -7.80
N PHE A 200 19.83 -0.87 -6.71
CA PHE A 200 19.53 0.50 -6.32
C PHE A 200 19.96 0.73 -4.87
N ALA A 201 20.31 1.97 -4.54
CA ALA A 201 20.37 2.45 -3.17
C ALA A 201 19.01 3.02 -2.79
N VAL A 202 18.53 2.71 -1.58
CA VAL A 202 17.18 3.11 -1.14
C VAL A 202 17.24 3.87 0.18
N ARG A 203 16.60 5.04 0.21
CA ARG A 203 16.40 5.83 1.43
C ARG A 203 14.91 5.99 1.73
N LEU A 204 14.48 5.46 2.87
CA LEU A 204 13.09 5.56 3.33
C LEU A 204 12.86 6.88 4.09
N ASN A 205 12.11 7.80 3.50
CA ASN A 205 11.87 9.15 4.01
C ASN A 205 10.48 9.32 4.63
N GLY A 206 10.13 8.39 5.52
CA GLY A 206 8.89 8.41 6.30
C GLY A 206 7.83 7.48 5.75
N VAL A 207 7.16 6.81 6.68
CA VAL A 207 6.15 5.77 6.45
C VAL A 207 4.80 6.30 6.88
N ASN A 208 3.77 6.04 6.06
CA ASN A 208 2.38 6.32 6.41
C ASN A 208 2.21 7.76 6.93
N ARG A 209 2.79 8.75 6.26
CA ARG A 209 2.59 10.18 6.54
C ARG A 209 1.12 10.52 6.30
N HIS A 210 0.48 11.09 7.30
CA HIS A 210 -0.95 11.41 7.28
C HIS A 210 -1.29 12.70 8.02
N GLY A 211 -0.35 13.65 8.06
CA GLY A 211 -0.52 14.94 8.73
C GLY A 211 -1.71 15.73 8.19
N HIS A 212 -1.98 15.64 6.89
CA HIS A 212 -3.15 16.25 6.22
C HIS A 212 -4.50 15.77 6.76
N LEU A 213 -4.54 14.65 7.48
CA LEU A 213 -5.76 14.14 8.09
C LEU A 213 -6.08 14.76 9.45
N SER A 214 -5.14 15.48 10.09
CA SER A 214 -5.30 15.96 11.48
C SER A 214 -6.50 16.88 11.65
N ASN A 215 -6.82 17.67 10.62
CA ASN A 215 -7.88 18.67 10.65
C ASN A 215 -9.18 18.17 10.00
N LEU A 216 -9.21 16.92 9.55
CA LEU A 216 -10.41 16.30 8.99
C LEU A 216 -11.26 15.71 10.10
N HIS A 217 -12.13 16.53 10.67
CA HIS A 217 -13.17 16.04 11.56
C HIS A 217 -14.12 15.14 10.76
N ARG A 218 -14.31 13.89 11.21
CA ARG A 218 -15.42 13.05 10.75
C ARG A 218 -16.70 13.81 11.07
N GLN A 219 -17.46 14.23 10.05
CA GLN A 219 -18.78 14.80 10.28
C GLN A 219 -19.61 13.76 11.05
N LYS A 220 -20.10 14.14 12.24
CA LYS A 220 -21.11 13.38 12.98
C LYS A 220 -22.44 13.55 12.23
N GLY A 221 -22.61 12.80 11.14
CA GLY A 221 -23.83 12.77 10.32
C GLY A 221 -23.65 13.36 8.92
N GLY A 222 -23.83 12.52 7.88
CA GLY A 222 -23.81 12.86 6.44
C GLY A 222 -22.38 12.97 5.86
N ILE A 223 -21.96 12.32 4.78
CA ILE A 223 -22.64 11.87 3.55
C ILE A 223 -22.24 10.40 3.31
N GLY A 224 -23.04 9.46 3.82
CA GLY A 224 -22.90 8.01 3.59
C GLY A 224 -23.94 7.49 2.60
N SER A 225 -24.31 8.29 1.60
CA SER A 225 -25.39 7.99 0.65
C SER A 225 -24.98 8.14 -0.82
N SER A 226 -23.73 7.88 -1.16
CA SER A 226 -23.41 7.36 -2.50
C SER A 226 -23.69 5.87 -2.49
N THR A 227 -24.55 5.43 -3.41
CA THR A 227 -25.12 4.08 -3.58
C THR A 227 -24.40 2.97 -2.80
N HIS A 228 -25.13 2.45 -1.82
CA HIS A 228 -24.85 1.28 -1.00
C HIS A 228 -24.10 0.20 -1.81
N ASP A 229 -22.78 0.07 -1.61
CA ASP A 229 -22.09 -1.17 -1.90
C ASP A 229 -22.37 -2.11 -0.71
N PRO A 230 -23.19 -3.16 -0.86
CA PRO A 230 -23.51 -4.07 0.23
C PRO A 230 -22.26 -4.78 0.80
N ALA A 231 -21.10 -4.70 0.14
CA ALA A 231 -19.83 -5.21 0.63
C ALA A 231 -19.10 -4.27 1.62
N GLN A 232 -19.42 -2.97 1.65
CA GLN A 232 -18.75 -2.01 2.55
C GLN A 232 -19.49 -1.87 3.89
N LYS A 233 -19.10 -2.68 4.88
CA LYS A 233 -19.51 -2.50 6.28
C LYS A 233 -18.50 -1.63 7.04
N ASP A 234 -19.00 -0.70 7.86
CA ASP A 234 -18.18 0.17 8.74
C ASP A 234 -17.25 -0.68 9.61
N ILE A 235 -15.97 -0.32 9.71
CA ILE A 235 -14.98 -1.01 10.54
C ILE A 235 -15.41 -1.11 12.02
N ARG A 236 -16.30 -0.21 12.48
CA ARG A 236 -16.91 -0.27 13.83
C ARG A 236 -17.86 -1.45 14.04
N SER A 237 -18.42 -2.01 12.97
CA SER A 237 -19.18 -3.27 13.04
C SER A 237 -18.31 -4.50 13.28
N PHE A 238 -16.97 -4.38 13.11
CA PHE A 238 -16.01 -5.45 13.37
C PHE A 238 -15.42 -5.43 14.79
N LEU A 239 -15.58 -4.33 15.53
CA LEU A 239 -15.00 -4.13 16.88
C LEU A 239 -16.05 -4.04 17.99
N GLY A 240 -17.23 -4.64 17.81
CA GLY A 240 -18.28 -4.75 18.83
C GLY A 240 -17.88 -5.66 19.99
N GLY A 241 -16.96 -5.21 20.85
CA GLY A 241 -16.65 -5.79 22.14
C GLY A 241 -17.44 -5.07 23.24
N LYS A 242 -18.31 -5.81 23.93
CA LYS A 242 -19.09 -5.37 25.10
C LYS A 242 -18.23 -4.58 26.08
N GLN A 243 -18.71 -3.40 26.50
CA GLN A 243 -18.28 -2.80 27.76
C GLN A 243 -18.47 -3.83 28.87
N LYS A 244 -17.37 -4.22 29.53
CA LYS A 244 -17.39 -4.82 30.85
C LYS A 244 -16.41 -4.06 31.73
N SER A 245 -16.93 -3.71 32.90
CA SER A 245 -16.30 -3.00 34.01
C SER A 245 -14.97 -3.63 34.45
N ALA A 246 -14.08 -2.78 34.96
CA ALA A 246 -12.74 -3.12 35.41
C ALA A 246 -12.72 -4.17 36.54
N PRO A 247 -11.68 -5.01 36.57
CA PRO A 247 -11.13 -5.46 37.85
C PRO A 247 -9.61 -5.30 37.95
N ALA A 248 -9.15 -5.48 39.19
CA ALA A 248 -7.91 -5.03 39.80
C ALA A 248 -6.60 -5.66 39.31
N VAL A 249 -5.52 -4.96 39.66
CA VAL A 249 -4.10 -5.21 39.36
C VAL A 249 -3.64 -6.57 39.88
N SER A 250 -3.02 -7.38 39.02
CA SER A 250 -2.13 -8.47 39.43
C SER A 250 -0.95 -8.60 38.46
N ASN A 251 0.25 -8.73 39.03
CA ASN A 251 1.52 -8.89 38.33
C ASN A 251 1.61 -10.29 37.69
N VAL A 252 1.83 -10.35 36.37
CA VAL A 252 2.15 -11.60 35.67
C VAL A 252 3.26 -11.35 34.65
N ILE A 253 4.33 -12.14 34.78
CA ILE A 253 5.54 -12.20 33.95
C ILE A 253 5.18 -12.56 32.49
N PRO A 254 5.81 -11.93 31.47
CA PRO A 254 5.47 -12.18 30.07
C PRO A 254 5.91 -13.57 29.59
N ARG A 255 4.97 -14.31 28.98
CA ARG A 255 5.26 -15.52 28.19
C ARG A 255 5.73 -15.13 26.77
N PRO A 256 6.59 -15.93 26.13
CA PRO A 256 7.03 -15.68 24.77
C PRO A 256 5.88 -15.84 23.77
N LYS A 257 5.85 -14.96 22.76
CA LYS A 257 4.84 -14.97 21.68
C LYS A 257 5.25 -15.95 20.57
N PRO A 258 4.32 -16.73 20.00
CA PRO A 258 4.61 -17.60 18.87
C PRO A 258 4.75 -16.80 17.56
N TYR A 259 5.73 -17.25 16.78
CA TYR A 259 6.19 -16.91 15.41
C TYR A 259 5.28 -16.06 14.50
#